data_AF-A0A0L0D9A6-F1
#
_entry.id   AF-A0A0L0D9A6-F1
#
_cell.length_a   1.000
_cell.length_b   1.000
_cell.length_c   1.000
_cell.angle_alpha   90.00
_cell.angle_beta   90.00
_cell.angle_gamma   90.00
#
_symmetry.space_group_name_H-M   'P 1'
#
loop_
_entity.id
_entity.type
_entity.pdbx_description
1 polymer ?
#
loop_
_entity_poly.entity_id
_entity_poly.type
_entity_poly.pdbx_seq_one_letter_code
_entity_poly.pdbx_strand_id
1 'polypeptide(L)'
;MRLALVVAAAVCVLSLAVSARPLASTPEEDVLHFLEGLVEGLGHDVNVSDCQPAATKTLQDFDTGIVDLENGFRHKSVKDIYDGFEALGSAFHELGIAFEDCGEEYAAIAKDIKKIATELAEPDGVIRVVVEEVINIFVHEKQIVDDVRDLIAAWKAGQYYQAGVALGEIAGILLED
;
A
#
# COMPACT_ATOMS: atom_id res chain seq x y z
N MET A 1 20.10 26.46 60.92
CA MET A 1 18.99 27.40 60.65
C MET A 1 19.14 27.90 59.22
N ARG A 2 18.26 27.44 58.34
CA ARG A 2 17.82 27.93 57.00
C ARG A 2 18.75 28.78 56.09
N LEU A 3 18.89 28.25 54.86
CA LEU A 3 18.85 28.89 53.54
C LEU A 3 19.90 29.96 53.17
N ALA A 4 20.64 29.73 52.06
CA ALA A 4 20.45 30.50 50.81
C ALA A 4 21.30 29.97 49.62
N LEU A 5 20.61 29.84 48.49
CA LEU A 5 21.04 29.96 47.08
C LEU A 5 22.21 29.11 46.55
N VAL A 6 21.86 28.05 45.81
CA VAL A 6 22.70 27.53 44.71
C VAL A 6 22.18 28.15 43.41
N VAL A 7 23.02 28.98 42.78
CA VAL A 7 22.77 29.57 41.47
C VAL A 7 23.05 28.50 40.41
N ALA A 8 22.01 28.01 39.74
CA ALA A 8 22.14 27.13 38.59
C ALA A 8 22.53 27.95 37.35
N ALA A 9 23.77 27.80 36.91
CA ALA A 9 24.23 28.33 35.62
C ALA A 9 23.68 27.44 34.49
N ALA A 10 22.69 27.95 33.76
CA ALA A 10 22.20 27.35 32.54
C ALA A 10 23.24 27.56 31.42
N VAL A 11 24.00 26.51 31.10
CA VAL A 11 24.82 26.46 29.88
C VAL A 11 23.94 25.93 28.75
N CYS A 12 23.50 26.84 27.89
CA CYS A 12 22.72 26.56 26.70
C CYS A 12 23.63 25.91 25.64
N VAL A 13 23.73 24.58 25.64
CA VAL A 13 24.35 23.83 24.54
C VAL A 13 23.36 23.86 23.37
N LEU A 14 23.56 24.80 22.45
CA LEU A 14 22.91 24.78 21.13
C LEU A 14 23.46 23.60 20.33
N SER A 15 22.79 22.46 20.43
CA SER A 15 22.98 21.34 19.52
C SER A 15 22.48 21.77 18.14
N LEU A 16 23.41 22.00 17.21
CA LEU A 16 23.12 22.03 15.78
C LEU A 16 22.65 20.62 15.38
N ALA A 17 21.34 20.40 15.39
CA ALA A 17 20.74 19.26 14.70
C ALA A 17 20.96 19.48 13.20
N VAL A 18 22.02 18.90 12.66
CA VAL A 18 22.12 18.65 11.23
C VAL A 18 20.96 17.70 10.92
N SER A 19 19.88 18.25 10.37
CA SER A 19 18.79 17.45 9.81
C SER A 19 19.37 16.69 8.63
N ALA A 20 19.83 15.46 8.88
CA ALA A 20 20.09 14.51 7.81
C ALA A 20 18.76 14.34 7.08
N ARG A 21 18.62 15.00 5.94
CA ARG A 21 17.50 14.71 5.04
C ARG A 21 17.71 13.27 4.58
N PRO A 22 16.70 12.38 4.69
CA PRO A 22 16.83 11.06 4.10
C PRO A 22 17.17 11.23 2.62
N LEU A 23 18.11 10.42 2.11
CA LEU A 23 18.35 10.35 0.68
C LEU A 23 17.02 10.01 0.00
N ALA A 24 16.71 10.68 -1.09
CA ALA A 24 15.62 10.24 -1.95
C ALA A 24 15.97 8.85 -2.48
N SER A 25 15.02 7.91 -2.39
CA SER A 25 15.12 6.58 -2.97
C SER A 25 15.17 6.64 -4.49
N THR A 26 15.71 5.59 -5.12
CA THR A 26 15.62 5.43 -6.58
C THR A 26 14.30 4.77 -6.98
N PRO A 27 13.84 4.92 -8.23
CA PRO A 27 12.64 4.25 -8.71
C PRO A 27 12.68 2.72 -8.55
N GLU A 28 13.86 2.11 -8.69
CA GLU A 28 14.03 0.66 -8.48
C GLU A 28 13.88 0.27 -7.01
N GLU A 29 14.41 1.07 -6.09
CA GLU A 29 14.24 0.87 -4.65
C GLU A 29 12.77 1.05 -4.24
N ASP A 30 12.07 2.03 -4.82
CA ASP A 30 10.65 2.29 -4.57
C ASP A 30 9.78 1.10 -4.98
N VAL A 31 10.06 0.51 -6.15
CA VAL A 31 9.34 -0.70 -6.60
C VAL A 31 9.63 -1.87 -5.68
N LEU A 32 10.90 -2.07 -5.32
CA LEU A 32 11.28 -3.18 -4.44
C LEU A 32 10.58 -3.07 -3.09
N HIS A 33 10.61 -1.88 -2.47
CA HIS A 33 9.90 -1.62 -1.23
C HIS A 33 8.40 -1.89 -1.36
N PHE A 34 7.77 -1.44 -2.45
CA PHE A 34 6.35 -1.73 -2.69
C PHE A 34 6.06 -3.23 -2.76
N LEU A 35 6.88 -3.98 -3.51
CA LEU A 35 6.71 -5.43 -3.64
C LEU A 35 6.96 -6.16 -2.31
N GLU A 36 8.00 -5.78 -1.56
CA GLU A 36 8.27 -6.32 -0.23
C GLU A 36 7.07 -6.14 0.70
N GLY A 37 6.53 -4.92 0.74
CA GLY A 37 5.34 -4.63 1.51
C GLY A 37 4.12 -5.42 1.04
N LEU A 38 3.92 -5.54 -0.27
CA LEU A 38 2.78 -6.28 -0.83
C LEU A 38 2.80 -7.75 -0.44
N VAL A 39 3.97 -8.39 -0.58
CA VAL A 39 4.18 -9.80 -0.21
C VAL A 39 3.93 -10.01 1.28
N GLU A 40 4.43 -9.09 2.12
CA GLU A 40 4.21 -9.12 3.57
C GLU A 40 2.72 -8.97 3.92
N GLY A 41 2.02 -8.02 3.30
CA GLY A 41 0.59 -7.82 3.51
C GLY A 41 -0.25 -9.03 3.06
N LEU A 42 0.20 -9.77 2.04
CA LEU A 42 -0.40 -11.03 1.62
C LEU A 42 -0.04 -12.22 2.53
N GLY A 43 0.83 -12.03 3.52
CA GLY A 43 1.26 -13.08 4.45
C GLY A 43 2.23 -14.10 3.84
N HIS A 44 2.88 -13.78 2.73
CA HIS A 44 3.95 -14.60 2.14
C HIS A 44 5.31 -14.21 2.74
N ASP A 45 6.18 -15.20 2.94
CA ASP A 45 7.57 -15.00 3.38
C ASP A 45 8.51 -15.37 2.22
N VAL A 46 8.56 -14.49 1.21
CA VAL A 46 9.43 -14.64 0.04
C VAL A 46 10.30 -13.41 -0.14
N ASN A 47 11.56 -13.63 -0.51
CA ASN A 47 12.50 -12.54 -0.76
C ASN A 47 12.36 -12.02 -2.20
N VAL A 48 11.58 -10.95 -2.39
CA VAL A 48 11.42 -10.33 -3.71
C VAL A 48 12.68 -9.66 -4.25
N SER A 49 13.77 -9.52 -3.48
CA SER A 49 15.03 -9.03 -4.07
C SER A 49 15.62 -10.01 -5.10
N ASP A 50 15.32 -11.30 -4.93
CA ASP A 50 15.83 -12.38 -5.78
C ASP A 50 14.98 -12.57 -7.05
N CYS A 51 13.79 -11.97 -7.06
CA CYS A 51 12.85 -11.90 -8.17
C CYS A 51 12.42 -10.44 -8.32
N GLN A 52 13.12 -9.68 -9.17
CA GLN A 52 12.65 -8.38 -9.63
C GLN A 52 11.78 -8.59 -10.87
N PRO A 53 10.46 -8.84 -10.74
CA PRO A 53 9.56 -8.76 -11.89
C PRO A 53 9.72 -7.36 -12.49
N ALA A 54 9.61 -7.21 -13.81
CA ALA A 54 9.94 -5.97 -14.53
C ALA A 54 9.45 -4.68 -13.82
N ALA A 55 10.33 -4.12 -12.99
CA ALA A 55 9.96 -3.32 -11.83
C ALA A 55 9.37 -1.96 -12.20
N THR A 56 9.88 -1.35 -13.28
CA THR A 56 9.51 0.02 -13.64
C THR A 56 8.05 0.17 -14.06
N LYS A 57 7.41 -0.90 -14.55
CA LYS A 57 5.98 -0.87 -14.95
C LYS A 57 5.05 -1.04 -13.75
N THR A 58 5.48 -1.77 -12.71
CA THR A 58 4.67 -2.10 -11.54
C THR A 58 4.07 -0.85 -10.90
N LEU A 59 4.87 0.12 -10.46
CA LEU A 59 4.32 1.31 -9.80
C LEU A 59 3.40 2.11 -10.72
N GLN A 60 3.67 2.17 -12.03
CA GLN A 60 2.82 2.87 -12.98
C GLN A 60 1.47 2.18 -13.18
N ASP A 61 1.48 0.85 -13.24
CA ASP A 61 0.26 0.04 -13.39
C ASP A 61 -0.64 0.19 -12.14
N PHE A 62 -0.06 0.30 -10.94
CA PHE A 62 -0.81 0.53 -9.70
C PHE A 62 -1.27 1.98 -9.50
N ASP A 63 -0.52 2.98 -10.00
CA ASP A 63 -0.83 4.41 -9.81
C ASP A 63 -2.23 4.78 -10.33
N THR A 64 -2.61 4.24 -11.49
CA THR A 64 -3.92 4.52 -12.10
C THR A 64 -5.05 4.12 -11.16
N GLY A 65 -5.00 2.90 -10.62
CA GLY A 65 -6.04 2.40 -9.71
C GLY A 65 -6.12 3.21 -8.41
N ILE A 66 -4.97 3.58 -7.85
CA ILE A 66 -4.91 4.36 -6.60
C ILE A 66 -5.43 5.79 -6.80
N VAL A 67 -5.14 6.42 -7.93
CA VAL A 67 -5.67 7.75 -8.28
C VAL A 67 -7.19 7.71 -8.46
N ASP A 68 -7.72 6.67 -9.10
CA ASP A 68 -9.16 6.51 -9.28
C ASP A 68 -9.87 6.22 -7.95
N LEU A 69 -9.29 5.39 -7.07
CA LEU A 69 -9.77 5.23 -5.69
C LEU A 69 -9.76 6.55 -4.91
N GLU A 70 -8.69 7.36 -5.02
CA GLU A 70 -8.64 8.67 -4.39
C GLU A 70 -9.78 9.57 -4.90
N ASN A 71 -9.99 9.62 -6.21
CA ASN A 71 -11.07 10.39 -6.83
C ASN A 71 -12.44 9.91 -6.35
N GLY A 72 -12.64 8.59 -6.30
CA GLY A 72 -13.82 7.91 -5.80
C GLY A 72 -14.16 8.30 -4.38
N PHE A 73 -13.20 8.23 -3.46
CA PHE A 73 -13.40 8.61 -2.06
C PHE A 73 -13.62 10.12 -1.89
N ARG A 74 -12.86 10.94 -2.61
CA ARG A 74 -12.93 12.41 -2.50
C ARG A 74 -14.27 12.96 -3.01
N HIS A 75 -14.78 12.41 -4.11
CA HIS A 75 -15.99 12.89 -4.78
C HIS A 75 -17.22 12.01 -4.54
N LYS A 76 -17.06 10.92 -3.79
CA LYS A 76 -18.07 9.86 -3.63
C LYS A 76 -18.52 9.30 -4.98
N SER A 77 -17.59 9.18 -5.92
CA SER A 77 -17.83 8.62 -7.24
C SER A 77 -17.75 7.11 -7.17
N VAL A 78 -18.91 6.45 -7.19
CA VAL A 78 -19.00 4.98 -7.27
C VAL A 78 -18.27 4.45 -8.50
N LYS A 79 -18.36 5.18 -9.62
CA LYS A 79 -17.67 4.82 -10.85
C LYS A 79 -16.15 4.79 -10.65
N ASP A 80 -15.58 5.85 -10.08
CA ASP A 80 -14.12 5.94 -9.92
C ASP A 80 -13.62 4.90 -8.90
N ILE A 81 -14.43 4.51 -7.91
CA ILE A 81 -14.08 3.39 -7.00
C ILE A 81 -13.99 2.09 -7.79
N TYR A 82 -14.99 1.80 -8.63
CA TYR A 82 -15.00 0.60 -9.47
C TYR A 82 -13.86 0.59 -10.48
N ASP A 83 -13.66 1.70 -11.20
CA ASP A 83 -12.53 1.85 -12.13
C ASP A 83 -11.19 1.63 -11.41
N GLY A 84 -11.07 2.16 -10.17
CA GLY A 84 -9.89 2.00 -9.34
C GLY A 84 -9.58 0.53 -9.02
N PHE A 85 -10.58 -0.23 -8.57
CA PHE A 85 -10.39 -1.66 -8.31
C PHE A 85 -10.15 -2.48 -9.60
N GLU A 86 -10.82 -2.16 -10.71
CA GLU A 86 -10.57 -2.81 -12.01
C GLU A 86 -9.13 -2.58 -12.49
N ALA A 87 -8.62 -1.35 -12.35
CA ALA A 87 -7.24 -1.01 -12.67
C ALA A 87 -6.25 -1.73 -11.76
N LEU A 88 -6.52 -1.82 -10.44
CA LEU A 88 -5.72 -2.63 -9.53
C LEU A 88 -5.73 -4.10 -9.94
N GLY A 89 -6.88 -4.67 -10.30
CA GLY A 89 -6.98 -6.05 -10.77
C GLY A 89 -6.12 -6.31 -12.01
N SER A 90 -6.11 -5.37 -12.95
CA SER A 90 -5.24 -5.42 -14.13
C SER A 90 -3.75 -5.38 -13.75
N ALA A 91 -3.36 -4.52 -12.79
CA ALA A 91 -1.99 -4.44 -12.29
C ALA A 91 -1.55 -5.74 -11.57
N PHE A 92 -2.43 -6.33 -10.76
CA PHE A 92 -2.20 -7.63 -10.14
C PHE A 92 -2.06 -8.74 -11.18
N HIS A 93 -2.85 -8.73 -12.26
CA HIS A 93 -2.72 -9.74 -13.32
C HIS A 93 -1.32 -9.74 -13.94
N GLU A 94 -0.84 -8.56 -14.34
CA GLU A 94 0.50 -8.37 -14.90
C GLU A 94 1.59 -8.76 -13.89
N LEU A 95 1.42 -8.38 -12.62
CA LEU A 95 2.34 -8.74 -11.55
C LEU A 95 2.41 -10.26 -11.32
N GLY A 96 1.27 -10.95 -11.40
CA GLY A 96 1.20 -12.41 -11.24
C GLY A 96 1.91 -13.15 -12.38
N ILE A 97 1.81 -12.65 -13.62
CA ILE A 97 2.60 -13.16 -14.74
C ILE A 97 4.10 -12.98 -14.44
N ALA A 98 4.49 -11.81 -13.96
CA ALA A 98 5.89 -11.50 -13.71
C ALA A 98 6.48 -12.33 -12.55
N PHE A 99 5.71 -12.65 -11.51
CA PHE A 99 6.14 -13.59 -10.46
C PHE A 99 6.23 -15.04 -10.97
N GLU A 100 5.35 -15.46 -11.89
CA GLU A 100 5.47 -16.77 -12.53
C GLU A 100 6.78 -16.92 -13.32
N ASP A 101 7.21 -15.86 -13.98
CA ASP A 101 8.47 -15.82 -14.73
C ASP A 101 9.72 -15.94 -13.83
N CYS A 102 9.57 -15.72 -12.51
CA CYS A 102 10.65 -15.90 -11.54
C CYS A 102 10.91 -17.35 -11.10
N GLY A 103 10.05 -18.29 -11.50
CA GLY A 103 10.25 -19.73 -11.28
C GLY A 103 9.45 -20.32 -10.13
N GLU A 104 9.69 -21.61 -9.85
CA GLU A 104 8.83 -22.44 -8.98
C GLU A 104 8.72 -21.92 -7.53
N GLU A 105 9.72 -21.22 -7.02
CA GLU A 105 9.72 -20.62 -5.67
C GLU A 105 8.61 -19.57 -5.51
N TYR A 106 8.25 -18.87 -6.59
CA TYR A 106 7.25 -17.80 -6.59
C TYR A 106 5.87 -18.27 -7.09
N ALA A 107 5.72 -19.57 -7.40
CA ALA A 107 4.48 -20.09 -7.98
C ALA A 107 3.28 -19.93 -7.04
N ALA A 108 3.48 -20.02 -5.71
CA ALA A 108 2.42 -19.83 -4.73
C ALA A 108 1.91 -18.38 -4.72
N ILE A 109 2.82 -17.40 -4.60
CA ILE A 109 2.45 -15.99 -4.59
C ILE A 109 1.88 -15.55 -5.95
N ALA A 110 2.43 -16.04 -7.07
CA ALA A 110 1.91 -15.74 -8.39
C ALA A 110 0.46 -16.22 -8.56
N LYS A 111 0.14 -17.42 -8.04
CA LYS A 111 -1.22 -17.96 -8.05
C LYS A 111 -2.18 -17.09 -7.24
N ASP A 112 -1.77 -16.69 -6.04
CA ASP A 112 -2.61 -15.87 -5.16
C ASP A 112 -2.86 -14.49 -5.76
N ILE A 113 -1.81 -13.85 -6.28
CA ILE A 113 -1.90 -12.58 -7.02
C ILE A 113 -2.86 -12.68 -8.22
N LYS A 114 -2.84 -13.79 -8.96
CA LYS A 114 -3.79 -14.00 -10.07
C LYS A 114 -5.22 -14.26 -9.60
N LYS A 115 -5.42 -14.90 -8.44
CA LYS A 115 -6.76 -15.00 -7.83
C LYS A 115 -7.26 -13.59 -7.49
N ILE A 116 -6.46 -12.78 -6.79
CA ILE A 116 -6.78 -11.38 -6.47
C ILE A 116 -7.13 -10.57 -7.70
N ALA A 117 -6.35 -10.71 -8.78
CA ALA A 117 -6.63 -10.02 -10.05
C ALA A 117 -8.03 -10.31 -10.59
N THR A 118 -8.54 -11.53 -10.38
CA THR A 118 -9.87 -11.95 -10.82
C THR A 118 -10.96 -11.36 -9.92
N GLU A 119 -10.79 -11.41 -8.60
CA GLU A 119 -11.72 -10.82 -7.62
C GLU A 119 -11.85 -9.29 -7.80
N LEU A 120 -10.74 -8.61 -8.10
CA LEU A 120 -10.72 -7.17 -8.35
C LEU A 120 -11.36 -6.78 -9.71
N ALA A 121 -11.31 -7.67 -10.70
CA ALA A 121 -11.88 -7.42 -12.03
C ALA A 121 -13.41 -7.58 -12.07
N GLU A 122 -13.99 -8.35 -11.15
CA GLU A 122 -15.43 -8.50 -10.98
C GLU A 122 -15.85 -7.93 -9.62
N PRO A 123 -15.85 -6.59 -9.44
CA PRO A 123 -15.94 -5.98 -8.14
C PRO A 123 -17.31 -6.20 -7.46
N ASP A 124 -17.42 -7.29 -6.72
CA ASP A 124 -18.55 -7.66 -5.87
C ASP A 124 -18.10 -7.80 -4.39
N GLY A 125 -18.80 -8.56 -3.56
CA GLY A 125 -18.37 -8.85 -2.19
C GLY A 125 -17.87 -7.65 -1.37
N VAL A 126 -16.60 -7.71 -0.99
CA VAL A 126 -15.86 -6.70 -0.20
C VAL A 126 -15.80 -5.34 -0.90
N ILE A 127 -15.69 -5.31 -2.24
CA ILE A 127 -15.64 -4.04 -2.98
C ILE A 127 -17.00 -3.35 -2.95
N ARG A 128 -18.10 -4.12 -2.99
CA ARG A 128 -19.43 -3.56 -2.80
C ARG A 128 -19.58 -2.90 -1.42
N VAL A 129 -19.00 -3.48 -0.37
CA VAL A 129 -18.97 -2.85 0.96
C VAL A 129 -18.26 -1.50 0.90
N VAL A 130 -17.07 -1.44 0.31
CA VAL A 130 -16.30 -0.18 0.17
C VAL A 130 -17.15 0.87 -0.54
N VAL A 131 -17.80 0.49 -1.64
CA VAL A 131 -18.70 1.38 -2.39
C VAL A 131 -19.84 1.89 -1.51
N GLU A 132 -20.55 1.00 -0.81
CA GLU A 132 -21.72 1.33 0.02
C GLU A 132 -21.35 2.19 1.24
N GLU A 133 -20.19 1.98 1.85
CA GLU A 133 -19.67 2.80 2.95
C GLU A 133 -19.24 4.20 2.46
N VAL A 134 -18.60 4.33 1.29
CA VAL A 134 -18.23 5.66 0.74
C VAL A 134 -19.46 6.53 0.47
N ILE A 135 -20.58 5.94 0.04
CA ILE A 135 -21.85 6.63 -0.16
C ILE A 135 -22.70 6.73 1.13
N ASN A 136 -22.12 6.43 2.30
CA ASN A 136 -22.73 6.50 3.63
C ASN A 136 -24.00 5.64 3.80
N ILE A 137 -24.11 4.49 3.13
CA ILE A 137 -25.26 3.58 3.27
C ILE A 137 -25.10 2.68 4.50
N PHE A 138 -23.87 2.31 4.86
CA PHE A 138 -23.52 1.59 6.09
C PHE A 138 -22.55 2.44 6.94
N VAL A 139 -22.46 2.14 8.24
CA VAL A 139 -21.68 2.90 9.25
C VAL A 139 -20.73 1.96 10.01
N HIS A 140 -20.58 0.72 9.53
CA HIS A 140 -20.17 -0.42 10.37
C HIS A 140 -18.94 -1.18 9.86
N GLU A 141 -18.50 -1.02 8.61
CA GLU A 141 -17.33 -1.72 8.07
C GLU A 141 -16.13 -0.78 7.87
N LYS A 142 -15.65 -0.24 9.01
CA LYS A 142 -14.57 0.76 9.02
C LYS A 142 -13.24 0.22 8.51
N GLN A 143 -12.95 -1.06 8.73
CA GLN A 143 -11.60 -1.59 8.55
C GLN A 143 -11.15 -1.50 7.08
N ILE A 144 -11.88 -2.12 6.14
CA ILE A 144 -11.51 -2.09 4.71
C ILE A 144 -11.48 -0.67 4.12
N VAL A 145 -12.38 0.20 4.56
CA VAL A 145 -12.42 1.60 4.12
C VAL A 145 -11.22 2.38 4.64
N ASP A 146 -10.80 2.11 5.87
CA ASP A 146 -9.61 2.72 6.47
C ASP A 146 -8.33 2.14 5.83
N ASP A 147 -8.28 0.85 5.52
CA ASP A 147 -7.17 0.21 4.81
C ASP A 147 -6.97 0.83 3.41
N VAL A 148 -8.06 1.05 2.66
CA VAL A 148 -8.00 1.75 1.35
C VAL A 148 -7.54 3.20 1.50
N ARG A 149 -7.91 3.89 2.57
CA ARG A 149 -7.42 5.26 2.84
C ARG A 149 -5.95 5.27 3.19
N ASP A 150 -5.49 4.30 3.96
CA ASP A 150 -4.08 4.16 4.35
C ASP A 150 -3.22 3.83 3.14
N LEU A 151 -3.68 2.97 2.23
CA LEU A 151 -3.07 2.75 0.91
C LEU A 151 -2.89 4.08 0.14
N ILE A 152 -3.98 4.84 -0.04
CA ILE A 152 -3.94 6.12 -0.77
C ILE A 152 -2.98 7.11 -0.08
N ALA A 153 -3.01 7.18 1.25
CA ALA A 153 -2.16 8.09 2.01
C ALA A 153 -0.67 7.73 1.90
N ALA A 154 -0.33 6.45 2.07
CA ALA A 154 1.04 5.96 1.96
C ALA A 154 1.59 6.14 0.55
N TRP A 155 0.81 5.81 -0.48
CA TRP A 155 1.21 5.99 -1.88
C TRP A 155 1.56 7.44 -2.19
N LYS A 156 0.70 8.38 -1.80
CA LYS A 156 0.92 9.83 -2.00
C LYS A 156 2.11 10.37 -1.21
N ALA A 157 2.45 9.75 -0.10
CA ALA A 157 3.60 10.11 0.71
C ALA A 157 4.92 9.52 0.17
N GLY A 158 4.88 8.71 -0.89
CA GLY A 158 6.05 7.94 -1.36
C GLY A 158 6.48 6.85 -0.38
N GLN A 159 5.58 6.45 0.53
CA GLN A 159 5.81 5.40 1.52
C GLN A 159 5.47 4.04 0.89
N TYR A 160 6.25 3.67 -0.14
CA TYR A 160 5.91 2.55 -1.03
C TYR A 160 5.82 1.20 -0.31
N TYR A 161 6.69 0.94 0.66
CA TYR A 161 6.56 -0.26 1.49
C TYR A 161 5.24 -0.31 2.25
N GLN A 162 4.86 0.78 2.93
CA GLN A 162 3.60 0.85 3.66
C GLN A 162 2.39 0.77 2.72
N ALA A 163 2.49 1.36 1.53
CA ALA A 163 1.47 1.24 0.51
C ALA A 163 1.33 -0.21 0.01
N GLY A 164 2.46 -0.91 -0.15
CA GLY A 164 2.49 -2.34 -0.45
C GLY A 164 1.76 -3.15 0.62
N VAL A 165 2.11 -2.96 1.89
CA VAL A 165 1.48 -3.67 3.02
C VAL A 165 -0.03 -3.46 3.03
N ALA A 166 -0.49 -2.20 2.98
CA ALA A 166 -1.92 -1.88 3.00
C ALA A 166 -2.66 -2.52 1.81
N LEU A 167 -2.07 -2.49 0.61
CA LEU A 167 -2.67 -3.15 -0.55
C LEU A 167 -2.69 -4.68 -0.40
N GLY A 168 -1.64 -5.27 0.17
CA GLY A 168 -1.56 -6.70 0.44
C GLY A 168 -2.62 -7.15 1.44
N GLU A 169 -2.85 -6.38 2.51
CA GLU A 169 -3.90 -6.66 3.50
C GLU A 169 -5.31 -6.59 2.87
N ILE A 170 -5.59 -5.54 2.08
CA ILE A 170 -6.85 -5.42 1.31
C ILE A 170 -7.05 -6.64 0.41
N ALA A 171 -6.01 -7.00 -0.34
CA ALA A 171 -6.04 -8.11 -1.27
C ALA A 171 -6.14 -9.48 -0.56
N GLY A 172 -5.53 -9.62 0.61
CA GLY A 172 -5.59 -10.82 1.45
C GLY A 172 -7.02 -11.12 1.91
N ILE A 173 -7.82 -10.09 2.21
CA ILE A 173 -9.25 -10.26 2.53
C ILE A 173 -9.99 -10.94 1.37
N LEU A 174 -9.67 -10.56 0.11
CA LEU A 174 -10.27 -11.17 -1.09
C LEU A 174 -9.84 -12.63 -1.32
N LEU A 175 -8.74 -13.08 -0.70
CA LEU A 175 -8.31 -14.47 -0.78
C LEU A 175 -9.05 -15.38 0.19
N GLU A 176 -9.50 -14.83 1.32
CA GLU A 176 -10.19 -15.55 2.41
C GLU A 176 -11.70 -15.77 2.15
N ASP A 177 -12.28 -15.01 1.23
CA ASP A 177 -13.63 -15.23 0.67
C ASP A 177 -13.66 -16.36 -0.38
#